data_AF-A0A9X5LSH0-F1
#
_entry.id   AF-A0A9X5LSH0-F1
#
_cell.length_a   1.000
_cell.length_b   1.000
_cell.length_c   1.000
_cell.angle_alpha   90.00
_cell.angle_beta   90.00
_cell.angle_gamma   90.00
#
_symmetry.space_group_name_H-M   'P 1'
#
loop_
_entity.id
_entity.type
_entity.pdbx_description
1 polymer ?
#
loop_
_entity_poly.entity_id
_entity_poly.type
_entity_poly.pdbx_seq_one_letter_code
_entity_poly.pdbx_strand_id
1 'polypeptide(L)' 'MSLHSYFLVNTIPTGMGVDVNVKILDSFATHVAPALGWLPNREGPVTGYLID' A
#
# COMPACT_ATOMS: atom_id res chain seq x y z
N MET A 1 3.36 17.49 -18.73
CA MET A 1 2.78 17.13 -17.42
C MET A 1 3.80 16.25 -16.68
N SER A 2 4.24 16.64 -15.48
CA SER A 2 5.13 15.79 -14.66
C SER A 2 4.28 14.79 -13.89
N LEU A 3 4.44 13.49 -14.15
CA LEU A 3 3.88 12.43 -13.31
C LEU A 3 4.78 12.32 -12.06
N HIS A 4 4.36 12.91 -10.94
CA HIS A 4 5.03 12.68 -9.66
C HIS A 4 4.54 11.34 -9.10
N SER A 5 5.38 10.31 -9.19
CA SER A 5 5.14 9.04 -8.49
C SER A 5 5.55 9.19 -7.04
N TYR A 6 4.64 8.92 -6.11
CA TYR A 6 4.90 8.97 -4.66
C TYR A 6 5.09 7.55 -4.14
N PHE A 7 6.26 7.28 -3.55
CA PHE A 7 6.56 6.02 -2.88
C PHE A 7 6.37 6.16 -1.37
N LEU A 8 5.66 5.22 -0.75
CA LEU A 8 5.32 5.25 0.67
C LEU A 8 5.81 3.96 1.34
N VAL A 9 6.54 4.11 2.45
CA VAL A 9 7.09 2.98 3.21
C VAL A 9 6.35 2.86 4.54
N ASN A 10 5.86 1.67 4.84
CA ASN A 10 5.23 1.39 6.12
C ASN A 10 6.23 0.73 7.09
N THR A 11 6.38 1.27 8.30
CA THR A 11 7.23 0.66 9.33
C THR A 11 6.51 -0.51 9.97
N ILE A 12 7.12 -1.70 9.87
CA ILE A 12 6.59 -2.94 10.44
C ILE A 12 7.41 -3.31 11.70
N PRO A 13 6.77 -3.37 12.88
CA PRO A 13 7.46 -3.75 14.10
C PRO A 13 7.86 -5.24 14.08
N THR A 14 9.14 -5.52 14.29
CA THR A 14 9.67 -6.90 14.28
C THR A 14 9.49 -7.65 15.60
N GLY A 15 9.29 -6.93 16.72
CA GLY A 15 9.14 -7.51 18.06
C GLY A 15 7.72 -7.87 18.48
N MET A 16 6.70 -7.51 17.69
CA MET A 16 5.28 -7.62 18.09
C MET A 16 4.52 -8.80 17.44
N GLY A 17 5.23 -9.69 16.74
CA GLY A 17 4.64 -10.86 16.10
C GLY A 17 3.88 -10.55 14.81
N VAL A 18 3.50 -11.60 14.08
CA VAL A 18 2.90 -11.49 12.74
C VAL A 18 1.50 -10.88 12.78
N ASP A 19 0.70 -11.19 13.80
CA ASP A 19 -0.70 -10.74 13.90
C ASP A 19 -0.83 -9.21 13.94
N VAL A 20 0.10 -8.55 14.63
CA VAL A 20 0.16 -7.09 14.69
C VAL A 20 0.52 -6.51 13.33
N ASN A 21 1.46 -7.14 12.62
CA ASN A 21 1.87 -6.71 11.29
C ASN A 21 0.72 -6.82 10.28
N VAL A 22 -0.08 -7.89 10.37
CA VAL A 22 -1.29 -8.04 9.54
C VAL A 22 -2.29 -6.92 9.82
N LYS A 23 -2.55 -6.59 11.09
CA LYS A 23 -3.47 -5.49 11.45
C LYS A 23 -2.98 -4.13 10.96
N ILE A 24 -1.68 -3.89 10.97
CA ILE A 24 -1.09 -2.64 10.46
C ILE A 24 -1.34 -2.51 8.96
N LEU A 25 -1.07 -3.58 8.20
CA LEU A 25 -1.28 -3.59 6.75
C LEU A 25 -2.76 -3.45 6.39
N ASP A 26 -3.64 -4.13 7.12
CA ASP A 26 -5.10 -4.03 6.95
C ASP A 26 -5.59 -2.61 7.22
N SER A 27 -5.21 -2.02 8.35
CA SER A 27 -5.57 -0.65 8.70
C SER A 27 -5.10 0.36 7.65
N PHE A 28 -3.89 0.18 7.10
CA PHE A 28 -3.38 1.02 6.02
C PHE A 28 -4.23 0.88 4.75
N ALA A 29 -4.52 -0.36 4.33
CA ALA A 29 -5.30 -0.64 3.13
C ALA A 29 -6.74 -0.11 3.23
N THR A 30 -7.36 -0.13 4.41
CA THR A 30 -8.72 0.36 4.62
C THR A 30 -8.83 1.87 4.74
N HIS A 31 -7.83 2.55 5.32
CA HIS A 31 -7.97 3.98 5.67
C HIS A 31 -7.03 4.90 4.88
N VAL A 32 -5.79 4.48 4.62
CA VAL A 32 -4.76 5.36 4.03
C VAL A 32 -4.70 5.20 2.52
N ALA A 33 -4.68 3.96 2.01
CA ALA A 33 -4.62 3.70 0.58
C ALA A 33 -5.76 4.39 -0.21
N PRO A 34 -7.03 4.39 0.24
CA PRO A 34 -8.11 5.08 -0.46
C PRO A 34 -7.93 6.60 -0.48
N ALA A 35 -7.44 7.19 0.61
CA ALA A 35 -7.15 8.63 0.68
C ALA A 35 -6.03 9.06 -0.29
N LEU A 36 -5.17 8.13 -0.69
CA LEU A 36 -4.13 8.33 -1.70
C LEU A 36 -4.60 8.01 -3.13
N GLY A 37 -5.85 7.60 -3.31
CA GLY A 37 -6.39 7.18 -4.60
C GLY A 37 -5.87 5.81 -5.07
N TRP A 38 -5.28 5.01 -4.20
CA TRP A 38 -4.83 3.65 -4.52
C TRP A 38 -6.04 2.72 -4.56
N LEU A 39 -6.30 2.14 -5.74
CA LEU A 39 -7.37 1.17 -5.93
C LEU A 39 -6.95 -0.23 -5.47
N PRO A 40 -7.84 -1.01 -4.83
CA PRO A 40 -7.56 -2.40 -4.51
C PRO A 40 -7.29 -3.21 -5.79
N ASN A 41 -6.31 -4.13 -5.74
CA ASN A 41 -6.02 -5.04 -6.85
C ASN A 41 -7.19 -5.96 -7.26
N ARG A 42 -8.30 -5.93 -6.52
CA ARG A 42 -9.54 -6.69 -6.79
C ARG A 42 -10.49 -5.94 -7.74
N GLU A 43 -10.31 -4.62 -7.88
CA GLU A 43 -11.29 -3.71 -8.48
C GLU A 43 -10.82 -3.11 -9.81
N GLY A 44 -9.63 -3.50 -10.29
CA GLY A 44 -9.13 -3.03 -11.58
C GLY A 44 -7.86 -3.76 -12.03
N PRO A 45 -7.48 -3.62 -13.32
CA PRO A 45 -6.22 -4.14 -13.80
C PRO A 45 -5.07 -3.50 -13.03
N VAL A 46 -4.12 -4.31 -12.55
CA VAL A 46 -2.91 -3.83 -11.87
C VAL A 46 -2.07 -3.06 -12.91
N THR A 47 -2.21 -1.74 -12.93
CA THR A 47 -1.40 -0.86 -13.76
C THR A 47 -0.07 -0.60 -13.04
N GLY A 48 0.89 -1.51 -13.23
CA GLY A 48 2.27 -1.34 -12.78
C GLY A 48 3.16 -0.69 -13.86
N TYR A 49 4.37 -0.30 -13.48
CA TYR A 49 5.43 0.01 -14.45
C TYR A 49 6.12 -1.28 -14.88
N LEU A 50 6.49 -1.39 -16.16
CA LEU A 50 7.41 -2.44 -16.61
C LEU A 50 8.74 -2.25 -15.87
N ILE A 51 9.26 -3.34 -15.30
CA ILE A 51 10.60 -3.38 -14.71
C ILE A 51 11.53 -3.80 -15.85
N ASP A 52 12.44 -2.91 -16.26
CA ASP A 52 13.59 -3.25 -17.12
C ASP A 52 14.73 -3.82 -16.27
#